data_AF-A0A8B8PBJ5-F1
#
_entry.id   AF-A0A8B8PBJ5-F1
#
_cell.length_a   1.000
_cell.length_b   1.000
_cell.length_c   1.000
_cell.angle_alpha   90.00
_cell.angle_beta   90.00
_cell.angle_gamma   90.00
#
_symmetry.space_group_name_H-M   'P 1'
#
loop_
_entity.id
_entity.type
_entity.pdbx_description
1 polymer ?
#
loop_
_entity_poly.entity_id
_entity_poly.type
_entity_poly.pdbx_seq_one_letter_code
_entity_poly.pdbx_strand_id
1 'polypeptide(L)'
;MATEKLLLLSFLLFSLLAGHKAVHGSSPHHHHHKHDLQSSSHHHHHHHHHRQQHDLHSSTSDYPEEEPTYAFNPTKLFVFGDSYADTGNLNRLVGRSWKVPYGMTFPGYPLGRFSDGLVFTDLLAKYFGLKSPLPIQWWPLDYWEHATFGTNFAYGGTGVFDTASSDPNMTAQIDCFEGMIRSAIFKVALTQSSVALVTNSGNDYDYYLANGGQISGMVLFIYKVVNQLVANLKRLHALGVRKIAVAALQPLGCLPQVTSTTKFQSCSQDDNVLVKYHNSLLQHAVDKLNNETSPSTFVMIDLYSAFHSIIVNSTTFKNPMKPCCTGVSSKYLCGNVDANGMKMYTVCDDPSTHFFWDTVHPTQAGWEAVYSTLGPNLDQIRV
;
A
#
# COMPACT_ATOMS: atom_id res chain seq x y z
N MET A 1 9.85 8.30 -36.10
CA MET A 1 9.97 7.78 -34.71
C MET A 1 9.12 8.58 -33.69
N ALA A 2 8.03 9.24 -34.11
CA ALA A 2 7.12 9.97 -33.20
C ALA A 2 5.71 9.38 -33.14
N THR A 3 5.45 8.30 -33.87
CA THR A 3 4.10 7.74 -34.07
C THR A 3 3.80 6.47 -33.26
N GLU A 4 4.82 5.78 -32.72
CA GLU A 4 4.61 4.60 -31.84
C GLU A 4 4.41 4.97 -30.37
N LYS A 5 4.89 6.14 -29.91
CA LYS A 5 4.62 6.62 -28.54
C LYS A 5 3.17 7.08 -28.33
N LEU A 6 2.43 7.35 -29.41
CA LEU A 6 1.04 7.82 -29.34
C LEU A 6 0.01 6.68 -29.21
N LEU A 7 0.38 5.44 -29.56
CA LEU A 7 -0.54 4.30 -29.49
C LEU A 7 -0.80 3.83 -28.05
N LEU A 8 0.18 3.95 -27.14
CA LEU A 8 0.02 3.58 -25.72
C LEU A 8 -0.90 4.55 -24.94
N LEU A 9 -0.99 5.83 -25.35
CA LEU A 9 -1.86 6.82 -24.71
C LEU A 9 -3.36 6.58 -24.97
N SER A 10 -3.72 5.86 -26.03
CA SER A 10 -5.13 5.72 -26.45
C SER A 10 -5.94 4.65 -25.69
N PHE A 11 -5.31 3.79 -24.88
CA PHE A 11 -5.96 2.58 -24.35
C PHE A 11 -6.41 2.64 -22.88
N LEU A 12 -5.95 3.62 -22.09
CA LEU A 12 -6.49 3.84 -20.74
C LEU A 12 -7.95 4.36 -20.78
N LEU A 13 -8.37 5.03 -21.87
CA LEU A 13 -9.70 5.62 -21.99
C LEU A 13 -10.84 4.61 -22.28
N PHE A 14 -10.57 3.46 -22.90
CA PHE A 14 -11.65 2.58 -23.37
C PHE A 14 -12.16 1.56 -22.35
N SER A 15 -11.46 1.38 -21.22
CA SER A 15 -11.83 0.36 -20.23
C SER A 15 -12.82 0.83 -19.16
N LEU A 16 -13.22 2.12 -19.17
CA LEU A 16 -14.04 2.72 -18.10
C LEU A 16 -15.44 3.20 -18.54
N LEU A 17 -15.80 3.11 -19.83
CA LEU A 17 -17.07 3.66 -20.35
C LEU A 17 -18.21 2.65 -20.57
N ALA A 18 -18.07 1.39 -20.17
CA ALA A 18 -19.14 0.40 -20.33
C ALA A 18 -19.69 -0.06 -18.97
N GLY A 19 -20.75 0.58 -18.47
CA GLY A 19 -21.49 0.05 -17.32
C GLY A 19 -22.41 1.04 -16.59
N HIS A 20 -23.39 1.64 -17.27
CA HIS A 20 -24.51 2.32 -16.60
C HIS A 20 -25.84 1.74 -17.09
N LYS A 21 -26.55 1.04 -16.19
CA LYS A 21 -28.01 1.04 -16.02
C LYS A 21 -28.37 0.17 -14.82
N ALA A 22 -28.68 0.81 -13.70
CA ALA A 22 -29.28 0.18 -12.53
C ALA A 22 -30.80 0.31 -12.60
N VAL A 23 -31.52 -0.78 -12.30
CA VAL A 23 -32.97 -0.80 -12.05
C VAL A 23 -33.16 -1.24 -10.60
N HIS A 24 -33.97 -0.47 -9.85
CA HIS A 24 -34.33 -0.71 -8.45
C HIS A 24 -35.15 -1.99 -8.25
N GLY A 25 -34.94 -2.65 -7.12
CA GLY A 25 -35.75 -3.75 -6.63
C GLY A 25 -35.51 -4.02 -5.14
N SER A 26 -36.59 -3.96 -4.38
CA SER A 26 -36.72 -3.82 -2.93
C SER A 26 -36.40 -5.08 -2.10
N SER A 27 -36.04 -4.87 -0.82
CA SER A 27 -35.93 -5.87 0.26
C SER A 27 -37.28 -6.57 0.56
N PRO A 28 -37.30 -7.73 1.27
CA PRO A 28 -37.43 -7.65 2.74
C PRO A 28 -36.76 -8.77 3.58
N HIS A 29 -36.39 -8.38 4.81
CA HIS A 29 -36.47 -9.07 6.11
C HIS A 29 -36.29 -10.60 6.24
N HIS A 30 -35.39 -11.02 7.16
CA HIS A 30 -35.71 -12.12 8.07
C HIS A 30 -34.94 -12.09 9.41
N HIS A 31 -35.52 -12.83 10.35
CA HIS A 31 -35.55 -12.64 11.81
C HIS A 31 -34.32 -13.12 12.59
N HIS A 32 -34.13 -12.47 13.74
CA HIS A 32 -33.37 -12.93 14.90
C HIS A 32 -33.81 -14.31 15.42
N HIS A 33 -32.83 -15.13 15.82
CA HIS A 33 -32.96 -16.03 16.96
C HIS A 33 -31.73 -15.91 17.86
N LYS A 34 -31.97 -15.44 19.09
CA LYS A 34 -31.05 -15.53 20.24
C LYS A 34 -31.15 -16.93 20.82
N HIS A 35 -30.01 -17.51 21.18
CA HIS A 35 -29.93 -18.57 22.19
C HIS A 35 -29.04 -18.09 23.33
N ASP A 36 -29.68 -17.90 24.49
CA ASP A 36 -29.04 -17.78 25.79
C ASP A 36 -28.52 -19.14 26.24
N LEU A 37 -27.31 -19.19 26.81
CA LEU A 37 -26.90 -20.23 27.74
C LEU A 37 -26.14 -19.59 28.91
N GLN A 38 -26.60 -19.97 30.09
CA GLN A 38 -26.28 -19.41 31.39
C GLN A 38 -24.91 -19.85 31.94
N SER A 39 -24.49 -19.05 32.91
CA SER A 39 -23.36 -19.12 33.83
C SER A 39 -22.98 -20.47 34.42
N SER A 40 -21.70 -20.59 34.75
CA SER A 40 -21.28 -21.11 36.06
C SER A 40 -20.03 -20.38 36.56
N SER A 41 -20.15 -19.80 37.75
CA SER A 41 -19.10 -19.14 38.53
C SER A 41 -18.20 -20.14 39.24
N HIS A 42 -16.88 -19.86 39.31
CA HIS A 42 -16.03 -20.35 40.39
C HIS A 42 -15.00 -19.28 40.82
N HIS A 43 -15.06 -18.92 42.09
CA HIS A 43 -14.05 -18.18 42.84
C HIS A 43 -12.94 -19.12 43.33
N HIS A 44 -11.69 -18.63 43.38
CA HIS A 44 -10.70 -18.83 44.47
C HIS A 44 -9.45 -18.00 44.15
N HIS A 45 -9.18 -16.94 44.92
CA HIS A 45 -8.26 -16.85 46.07
C HIS A 45 -6.91 -16.21 45.72
N HIS A 46 -6.73 -15.00 46.24
CA HIS A 46 -5.47 -14.28 46.37
C HIS A 46 -4.48 -15.01 47.28
N HIS A 47 -3.23 -15.09 46.86
CA HIS A 47 -2.09 -15.22 47.77
C HIS A 47 -1.06 -14.12 47.48
N HIS A 48 -0.91 -13.22 48.46
CA HIS A 48 0.24 -12.33 48.61
C HIS A 48 1.41 -13.12 49.17
N HIS A 49 2.59 -12.97 48.57
CA HIS A 49 3.87 -13.26 49.22
C HIS A 49 4.77 -12.03 49.18
N HIS A 50 4.98 -11.45 50.37
CA HIS A 50 6.14 -10.62 50.70
C HIS A 50 7.30 -11.53 51.13
N ARG A 51 8.51 -11.33 50.58
CA ARG A 51 9.78 -11.42 51.34
C ARG A 51 10.95 -10.92 50.48
N GLN A 52 11.54 -9.81 50.90
CA GLN A 52 12.89 -9.68 51.52
C GLN A 52 13.96 -9.18 50.55
N GLN A 53 14.26 -7.88 50.72
CA GLN A 53 15.51 -7.22 50.38
C GLN A 53 16.71 -7.99 50.92
N HIS A 54 17.68 -8.24 50.05
CA HIS A 54 19.07 -8.43 50.42
C HIS A 54 19.85 -7.24 49.88
N ASP A 55 20.32 -6.40 50.79
CA ASP A 55 21.31 -5.35 50.51
C ASP A 55 22.67 -5.99 50.22
N LEU A 56 23.22 -5.70 49.05
CA LEU A 56 24.63 -5.91 48.74
C LEU A 56 25.15 -4.66 48.02
N HIS A 57 25.92 -3.87 48.78
CA HIS A 57 26.76 -2.81 48.27
C HIS A 57 27.77 -3.37 47.26
N SER A 58 27.75 -2.85 46.02
CA SER A 58 28.90 -2.94 45.11
C SER A 58 28.97 -1.70 44.21
N SER A 59 30.05 -0.95 44.43
CA SER A 59 30.73 0.04 43.58
C SER A 59 30.02 0.55 42.32
N THR A 60 29.79 1.87 42.32
CA THR A 60 29.48 2.72 41.17
C THR A 60 30.58 2.66 40.10
N SER A 61 30.26 2.13 38.92
CA SER A 61 30.99 2.43 37.69
C SER A 61 30.20 3.45 36.89
N ASP A 62 30.72 4.67 36.78
CA ASP A 62 30.24 5.71 35.87
C ASP A 62 30.50 5.26 34.42
N TYR A 63 29.53 4.56 33.84
CA TYR A 63 29.34 4.50 32.40
C TYR A 63 27.95 5.08 32.14
N PRO A 64 27.77 5.97 31.15
CA PRO A 64 26.42 6.42 30.80
C PRO A 64 25.64 5.18 30.37
N GLU A 65 24.66 4.78 31.19
CA GLU A 65 23.63 3.84 30.77
C GLU A 65 22.95 4.47 29.55
N GLU A 66 23.18 3.88 28.38
CA GLU A 66 22.30 4.12 27.24
C GLU A 66 20.90 3.71 27.68
N GLU A 67 20.06 4.71 27.94
CA GLU A 67 18.63 4.55 28.13
C GLU A 67 18.12 3.52 27.11
N PRO A 68 17.53 2.38 27.55
CA PRO A 68 17.04 1.39 26.62
C PRO A 68 15.98 2.07 25.77
N THR A 69 16.32 2.33 24.50
CA THR A 69 15.36 2.84 23.53
C THR A 69 14.28 1.78 23.39
N TYR A 70 13.17 1.96 24.10
CA TYR A 70 12.01 1.09 23.96
C TYR A 70 11.55 1.20 22.51
N ALA A 71 11.85 0.17 21.72
CA ALA A 71 11.47 0.11 20.32
C ALA A 71 9.98 0.41 20.18
N PHE A 72 9.63 1.43 19.40
CA PHE A 72 8.26 1.80 19.13
C PHE A 72 7.53 0.60 18.52
N ASN A 73 6.48 0.15 19.21
CA ASN A 73 5.68 -0.99 18.78
C ASN A 73 4.24 -0.52 18.51
N PRO A 74 3.88 -0.25 17.24
CA PRO A 74 2.57 0.29 16.92
C PRO A 74 1.47 -0.74 17.15
N THR A 75 0.32 -0.27 17.60
CA THR A 75 -0.88 -1.11 17.78
C THR A 75 -1.83 -1.04 16.58
N LYS A 76 -1.62 -0.07 15.68
CA LYS A 76 -2.46 0.19 14.51
C LYS A 76 -1.64 0.60 13.29
N LEU A 77 -2.13 0.19 12.13
CA LEU A 77 -1.63 0.62 10.83
C LEU A 77 -2.76 1.29 10.04
N PHE A 78 -2.60 2.59 9.75
CA PHE A 78 -3.47 3.32 8.83
C PHE A 78 -2.80 3.41 7.47
N VAL A 79 -3.53 3.13 6.39
CA VAL A 79 -2.92 3.01 5.07
C VAL A 79 -3.61 3.93 4.08
N PHE A 80 -2.81 4.67 3.31
CA PHE A 80 -3.26 5.64 2.31
C PHE A 80 -2.44 5.44 1.04
N GLY A 81 -3.04 5.72 -0.12
CA GLY A 81 -2.36 5.60 -1.40
C GLY A 81 -3.18 4.82 -2.40
N ASP A 82 -2.54 3.82 -3.00
CA ASP A 82 -2.97 3.24 -4.27
C ASP A 82 -2.92 1.71 -4.33
N SER A 83 -2.83 1.14 -5.54
CA SER A 83 -2.87 -0.31 -5.77
C SER A 83 -1.72 -1.09 -5.13
N TYR A 84 -0.61 -0.44 -4.78
CA TYR A 84 0.49 -1.11 -4.06
C TYR A 84 0.12 -1.45 -2.61
N ALA A 85 -0.86 -0.72 -2.07
CA ALA A 85 -1.31 -0.83 -0.69
C ALA A 85 -2.77 -1.30 -0.57
N ASP A 86 -3.59 -1.21 -1.62
CA ASP A 86 -5.00 -1.60 -1.61
C ASP A 86 -5.19 -3.10 -1.30
N THR A 87 -6.08 -3.38 -0.36
CA THR A 87 -6.42 -4.73 0.10
C THR A 87 -7.89 -5.10 -0.14
N GLY A 88 -8.62 -4.31 -0.92
CA GLY A 88 -9.98 -4.59 -1.35
C GLY A 88 -10.97 -3.41 -1.26
N ASN A 89 -10.51 -2.17 -1.44
CA ASN A 89 -11.37 -0.99 -1.44
C ASN A 89 -12.11 -0.78 -2.76
N LEU A 90 -11.58 -1.26 -3.89
CA LEU A 90 -12.31 -1.20 -5.16
C LEU A 90 -13.66 -1.93 -5.09
N ASN A 91 -14.65 -1.42 -5.82
CA ASN A 91 -15.93 -2.11 -5.97
C ASN A 91 -15.76 -3.49 -6.61
N ARG A 92 -16.21 -4.53 -5.90
CA ARG A 92 -16.07 -5.95 -6.29
C ARG A 92 -16.63 -6.30 -7.67
N LEU A 93 -17.65 -5.58 -8.14
CA LEU A 93 -18.29 -5.86 -9.44
C LEU A 93 -17.43 -5.42 -10.63
N VAL A 94 -16.61 -4.38 -10.45
CA VAL A 94 -15.87 -3.73 -11.54
C VAL A 94 -14.36 -3.85 -11.38
N GLY A 95 -13.85 -3.90 -10.15
CA GLY A 95 -12.42 -3.92 -9.84
C GLY A 95 -11.72 -5.16 -10.42
N ARG A 96 -10.63 -4.93 -11.17
CA ARG A 96 -9.85 -6.03 -11.77
C ARG A 96 -9.23 -6.94 -10.72
N SER A 97 -8.80 -6.38 -9.59
CA SER A 97 -8.23 -7.13 -8.45
C SER A 97 -9.22 -8.08 -7.76
N TRP A 98 -10.51 -8.00 -8.09
CA TRP A 98 -11.56 -8.91 -7.64
C TRP A 98 -11.87 -10.05 -8.61
N LYS A 99 -11.12 -10.15 -9.72
CA LYS A 99 -11.31 -11.16 -10.75
C LYS A 99 -10.17 -12.17 -10.71
N VAL A 100 -10.47 -13.43 -11.03
CA VAL A 100 -9.43 -14.45 -11.26
C VAL A 100 -8.53 -13.97 -12.41
N PRO A 101 -7.19 -14.03 -12.29
CA PRO A 101 -6.44 -14.87 -11.35
C PRO A 101 -5.86 -14.15 -10.11
N TYR A 102 -6.28 -12.93 -9.79
CA TYR A 102 -5.80 -12.23 -8.60
C TYR A 102 -6.12 -13.03 -7.32
N GLY A 103 -5.19 -13.02 -6.36
CA GLY A 103 -5.32 -13.77 -5.11
C GLY A 103 -5.14 -15.28 -5.21
N MET A 104 -4.67 -15.84 -6.34
CA MET A 104 -4.52 -17.29 -6.51
C MET A 104 -3.50 -17.96 -5.57
N THR A 105 -2.50 -17.23 -5.07
CA THR A 105 -1.52 -17.70 -4.08
C THR A 105 -2.05 -17.51 -2.66
N PHE A 106 -2.40 -16.26 -2.31
CA PHE A 106 -3.09 -15.95 -1.06
C PHE A 106 -4.30 -15.06 -1.33
N PRO A 107 -5.49 -15.39 -0.80
CA PRO A 107 -5.84 -16.58 -0.02
C PRO A 107 -6.26 -17.80 -0.88
N GLY A 108 -6.00 -17.80 -2.19
CA GLY A 108 -6.51 -18.79 -3.15
C GLY A 108 -7.74 -18.32 -3.92
N TYR A 109 -8.20 -17.09 -3.70
CA TYR A 109 -9.29 -16.45 -4.43
C TYR A 109 -9.18 -14.91 -4.37
N PRO A 110 -9.82 -14.15 -5.28
CA PRO A 110 -9.69 -12.70 -5.31
C PRO A 110 -10.29 -12.02 -4.08
N LEU A 111 -9.47 -11.25 -3.36
CA LEU A 111 -9.87 -10.35 -2.27
C LEU A 111 -9.54 -8.89 -2.55
N GLY A 112 -9.40 -8.51 -3.83
CA GLY A 112 -9.22 -7.10 -4.21
C GLY A 112 -7.80 -6.56 -4.11
N ARG A 113 -6.81 -7.42 -3.83
CA ARG A 113 -5.37 -7.11 -3.90
C ARG A 113 -4.88 -7.14 -5.34
N PHE A 114 -4.04 -6.18 -5.73
CA PHE A 114 -3.40 -6.14 -7.04
C PHE A 114 -2.16 -7.04 -7.10
N SER A 115 -2.32 -8.31 -6.72
CA SER A 115 -1.25 -9.31 -6.77
C SER A 115 -1.87 -10.71 -6.88
N ASP A 116 -1.06 -11.74 -7.10
CA ASP A 116 -1.47 -13.13 -6.88
C ASP A 116 -1.65 -13.44 -5.39
N GLY A 117 -1.15 -12.60 -4.49
CA GLY A 117 -1.26 -12.80 -3.06
C GLY A 117 -1.17 -11.53 -2.23
N LEU A 118 -0.37 -11.59 -1.17
CA LEU A 118 -0.13 -10.47 -0.25
C LEU A 118 0.49 -9.26 -0.96
N VAL A 119 0.11 -8.06 -0.51
CA VAL A 119 0.66 -6.77 -0.97
C VAL A 119 1.43 -6.08 0.14
N PHE A 120 2.00 -4.90 -0.15
CA PHE A 120 2.92 -4.22 0.77
C PHE A 120 2.31 -3.95 2.16
N THR A 121 1.02 -3.57 2.20
CA THR A 121 0.25 -3.41 3.44
C THR A 121 0.29 -4.64 4.33
N ASP A 122 0.12 -5.84 3.76
CA ASP A 122 0.07 -7.08 4.52
C ASP A 122 1.42 -7.40 5.15
N LEU A 123 2.51 -7.17 4.40
CA LEU A 123 3.87 -7.43 4.86
C LEU A 123 4.30 -6.44 5.95
N LEU A 124 3.93 -5.16 5.79
CA LEU A 124 4.21 -4.16 6.82
C LEU A 124 3.40 -4.40 8.10
N ALA A 125 2.13 -4.80 7.98
CA ALA A 125 1.33 -5.22 9.14
C ALA A 125 1.99 -6.41 9.86
N LYS A 126 2.43 -7.43 9.09
CA LYS A 126 3.15 -8.60 9.63
C LYS A 126 4.44 -8.20 10.36
N TYR A 127 5.21 -7.25 9.83
CA TYR A 127 6.42 -6.73 10.48
C TYR A 127 6.14 -6.11 11.86
N PHE A 128 4.98 -5.47 12.03
CA PHE A 128 4.54 -4.93 13.32
C PHE A 128 3.83 -5.95 14.21
N GLY A 129 3.66 -7.20 13.77
CA GLY A 129 2.88 -8.20 14.49
C GLY A 129 1.37 -7.91 14.50
N LEU A 130 0.90 -7.10 13.54
CA LEU A 130 -0.51 -6.74 13.38
C LEU A 130 -1.17 -7.62 12.32
N LYS A 131 -2.49 -7.79 12.43
CA LYS A 131 -3.29 -8.26 11.30
C LYS A 131 -3.35 -7.17 10.24
N SER A 132 -3.42 -7.55 8.96
CA SER A 132 -3.60 -6.61 7.87
C SER A 132 -4.86 -5.76 8.10
N PRO A 133 -4.76 -4.42 8.02
CA PRO A 133 -5.89 -3.53 8.25
C PRO A 133 -6.96 -3.75 7.17
N LEU A 134 -8.23 -3.77 7.59
CA LEU A 134 -9.34 -3.98 6.67
C LEU A 134 -9.55 -2.75 5.77
N PRO A 135 -9.97 -2.95 4.51
CA PRO A 135 -10.37 -1.87 3.61
C PRO A 135 -11.59 -1.13 4.18
N ILE A 136 -11.60 0.20 4.08
CA ILE A 136 -12.70 1.05 4.54
C ILE A 136 -14.04 0.68 3.88
N GLN A 137 -14.02 0.19 2.63
CA GLN A 137 -15.22 -0.25 1.92
C GLN A 137 -15.96 -1.40 2.63
N TRP A 138 -15.28 -2.14 3.52
CA TRP A 138 -15.85 -3.28 4.22
C TRP A 138 -16.34 -2.94 5.61
N TRP A 139 -16.25 -1.69 6.05
CA TRP A 139 -16.79 -1.26 7.33
C TRP A 139 -18.32 -1.21 7.27
N PRO A 140 -19.05 -2.15 7.91
CA PRO A 140 -20.45 -1.95 8.23
C PRO A 140 -20.50 -0.94 9.39
N LEU A 141 -21.58 -0.17 9.47
CA LEU A 141 -21.78 0.90 10.46
C LEU A 141 -21.72 0.44 11.95
N ASP A 142 -21.61 -0.86 12.23
CA ASP A 142 -21.76 -1.44 13.58
C ASP A 142 -20.58 -2.29 14.08
N TYR A 143 -19.49 -2.42 13.31
CA TYR A 143 -18.40 -3.36 13.59
C TYR A 143 -17.10 -2.67 14.07
N TRP A 144 -17.19 -2.00 15.22
CA TRP A 144 -16.07 -1.27 15.84
C TRP A 144 -14.91 -2.16 16.31
N GLU A 145 -15.15 -3.46 16.59
CA GLU A 145 -14.11 -4.41 17.01
C GLU A 145 -13.02 -4.63 15.93
N HIS A 146 -13.33 -4.29 14.67
CA HIS A 146 -12.39 -4.44 13.56
C HIS A 146 -11.45 -3.24 13.37
N ALA A 147 -11.71 -2.12 14.03
CA ALA A 147 -10.80 -0.97 14.13
C ALA A 147 -9.56 -1.27 15.00
N THR A 148 -9.46 -2.49 15.54
CA THR A 148 -8.39 -2.92 16.45
C THR A 148 -7.00 -2.78 15.84
N PHE A 149 -6.83 -3.07 14.54
CA PHE A 149 -5.52 -3.06 13.87
C PHE A 149 -5.29 -1.87 12.93
N GLY A 150 -6.25 -0.93 12.87
CA GLY A 150 -6.24 0.20 11.94
C GLY A 150 -7.16 -0.01 10.73
N THR A 151 -6.94 0.75 9.66
CA THR A 151 -7.82 0.78 8.48
C THR A 151 -7.03 1.12 7.23
N ASN A 152 -7.40 0.47 6.13
CA ASN A 152 -6.84 0.73 4.82
C ASN A 152 -7.78 1.63 4.00
N PHE A 153 -7.32 2.82 3.69
CA PHE A 153 -8.00 3.83 2.87
C PHE A 153 -7.45 3.91 1.44
N ALA A 154 -6.46 3.08 1.06
CA ALA A 154 -5.84 3.11 -0.27
C ALA A 154 -6.76 2.50 -1.35
N TYR A 155 -6.79 3.09 -2.54
CA TYR A 155 -7.63 2.63 -3.67
C TYR A 155 -6.79 2.37 -4.93
N GLY A 156 -7.00 1.22 -5.57
CA GLY A 156 -6.33 0.91 -6.82
C GLY A 156 -6.46 1.99 -7.90
N GLY A 157 -5.32 2.46 -8.43
CA GLY A 157 -5.28 3.43 -9.52
C GLY A 157 -5.40 4.90 -9.12
N THR A 158 -5.61 5.21 -7.83
CA THR A 158 -5.64 6.61 -7.36
C THR A 158 -4.23 7.18 -7.22
N GLY A 159 -4.13 8.52 -7.18
CA GLY A 159 -2.89 9.24 -6.99
C GLY A 159 -2.94 10.22 -5.83
N VAL A 160 -1.93 11.07 -5.74
CA VAL A 160 -1.94 12.26 -4.88
C VAL A 160 -3.04 13.23 -5.35
N PHE A 161 -3.18 13.38 -6.68
CA PHE A 161 -4.27 14.07 -7.36
C PHE A 161 -5.25 13.09 -8.01
N ASP A 162 -6.29 13.63 -8.64
CA ASP A 162 -7.24 12.87 -9.44
C ASP A 162 -6.54 12.23 -10.64
N THR A 163 -6.86 10.96 -10.87
CA THR A 163 -6.34 10.15 -11.97
C THR A 163 -7.49 9.70 -12.88
N ALA A 164 -7.25 8.67 -13.71
CA ALA A 164 -8.34 8.03 -14.45
C ALA A 164 -9.31 7.24 -13.52
N SER A 165 -8.91 6.97 -12.27
CA SER A 165 -9.81 6.40 -11.28
C SER A 165 -10.76 7.46 -10.74
N SER A 166 -12.04 7.11 -10.60
CA SER A 166 -13.05 7.94 -9.93
C SER A 166 -13.08 7.73 -8.41
N ASP A 167 -12.25 6.82 -7.90
CA ASP A 167 -12.14 6.55 -6.46
C ASP A 167 -11.40 7.68 -5.74
N PRO A 168 -11.53 7.79 -4.39
CA PRO A 168 -10.95 8.88 -3.63
C PRO A 168 -9.43 9.02 -3.79
N ASN A 169 -8.96 10.18 -4.27
CA ASN A 169 -7.54 10.53 -4.25
C ASN A 169 -7.00 10.59 -2.81
N MET A 170 -5.67 10.64 -2.65
CA MET A 170 -5.03 10.58 -1.33
C MET A 170 -5.54 11.64 -0.34
N THR A 171 -5.87 12.85 -0.82
CA THR A 171 -6.39 13.92 0.03
C THR A 171 -7.78 13.55 0.58
N ALA A 172 -8.66 13.02 -0.28
CA ALA A 172 -9.98 12.53 0.12
C ALA A 172 -9.92 11.29 1.03
N GLN A 173 -8.93 10.41 0.84
CA GLN A 173 -8.67 9.29 1.75
C GLN A 173 -8.33 9.79 3.18
N ILE A 174 -7.53 10.87 3.27
CA ILE A 174 -7.20 11.52 4.55
C ILE A 174 -8.41 12.26 5.12
N ASP A 175 -9.26 12.87 4.30
CA ASP A 175 -10.52 13.49 4.73
C ASP A 175 -11.44 12.45 5.40
N CYS A 176 -11.51 11.24 4.82
CA CYS A 176 -12.23 10.13 5.42
C CYS A 176 -11.66 9.77 6.81
N PHE A 177 -10.34 9.63 6.94
CA PHE A 177 -9.67 9.36 8.21
C PHE A 177 -9.88 10.48 9.25
N GLU A 178 -9.90 11.74 8.82
CA GLU A 178 -10.21 12.88 9.69
C GLU A 178 -11.66 12.82 10.20
N GLY A 179 -12.63 12.57 9.32
CA GLY A 179 -14.05 12.43 9.70
C GLY A 179 -14.28 11.29 10.69
N MET A 180 -13.52 10.22 10.51
CA MET A 180 -13.43 9.05 11.37
C MET A 180 -12.89 9.35 12.79
N ILE A 181 -11.87 10.20 12.90
CA ILE A 181 -11.38 10.71 14.20
C ILE A 181 -12.42 11.61 14.85
N ARG A 182 -13.02 12.54 14.08
CA ARG A 182 -14.05 13.48 14.57
C ARG A 182 -15.29 12.77 15.08
N SER A 183 -15.64 11.65 14.47
CA SER A 183 -16.76 10.78 14.90
C SER A 183 -16.40 9.87 16.08
N ALA A 184 -15.23 10.05 16.69
CA ALA A 184 -14.70 9.27 17.80
C ALA A 184 -14.59 7.75 17.54
N ILE A 185 -14.63 7.33 16.27
CA ILE A 185 -14.40 5.92 15.91
C ILE A 185 -12.92 5.58 16.16
N PHE A 186 -12.02 6.50 15.80
CA PHE A 186 -10.64 6.49 16.26
C PHE A 186 -10.41 7.60 17.28
N LYS A 187 -10.08 7.22 18.51
CA LYS A 187 -9.64 8.19 19.53
C LYS A 187 -8.25 8.71 19.16
N VAL A 188 -8.02 10.01 19.33
CA VAL A 188 -6.70 10.66 19.10
C VAL A 188 -5.58 9.98 19.90
N ALA A 189 -5.85 9.51 21.12
CA ALA A 189 -4.86 8.75 21.89
C ALA A 189 -4.40 7.46 21.18
N LEU A 190 -5.29 6.82 20.39
CA LEU A 190 -4.94 5.62 19.63
C LEU A 190 -4.04 5.94 18.44
N THR A 191 -4.19 7.12 17.81
CA THR A 191 -3.36 7.52 16.67
C THR A 191 -1.90 7.79 17.07
N GLN A 192 -1.65 8.14 18.33
CA GLN A 192 -0.29 8.31 18.86
C GLN A 192 0.52 7.00 18.90
N SER A 193 -0.16 5.86 19.02
CA SER A 193 0.43 4.51 18.99
C SER A 193 0.30 3.83 17.63
N SER A 194 0.12 4.60 16.56
CA SER A 194 -0.11 4.09 15.20
C SER A 194 0.99 4.48 14.22
N VAL A 195 1.12 3.68 13.16
CA VAL A 195 1.87 4.04 11.96
C VAL A 195 0.89 4.39 10.85
N ALA A 196 1.18 5.42 10.06
CA ALA A 196 0.59 5.60 8.75
C ALA A 196 1.54 5.09 7.66
N LEU A 197 1.05 4.27 6.73
CA LEU A 197 1.71 3.96 5.47
C LEU A 197 1.09 4.81 4.36
N VAL A 198 1.93 5.50 3.60
CA VAL A 198 1.52 6.31 2.45
C VAL A 198 2.23 5.81 1.19
N THR A 199 1.49 5.34 0.19
CA THR A 199 2.04 4.92 -1.11
C THR A 199 1.63 5.86 -2.24
N ASN A 200 2.56 6.08 -3.16
CA ASN A 200 2.32 6.66 -4.47
C ASN A 200 3.22 5.90 -5.46
N SER A 201 2.61 5.18 -6.39
CA SER A 201 3.27 4.24 -7.30
C SER A 201 3.31 4.73 -8.75
N GLY A 202 2.96 6.01 -8.99
CA GLY A 202 3.16 6.66 -10.29
C GLY A 202 1.88 6.95 -11.10
N ASN A 203 0.69 6.69 -10.53
CA ASN A 203 -0.59 6.92 -11.23
C ASN A 203 -0.78 8.39 -11.67
N ASP A 204 -0.32 9.37 -10.88
CA ASP A 204 -0.34 10.79 -11.25
C ASP A 204 0.42 11.06 -12.56
N TYR A 205 1.57 10.42 -12.76
CA TYR A 205 2.45 10.64 -13.92
C TYR A 205 1.90 9.98 -15.17
N ASP A 206 1.44 8.73 -15.03
CA ASP A 206 0.78 8.01 -16.11
C ASP A 206 -0.47 8.78 -16.57
N TYR A 207 -1.26 9.31 -15.64
CA TYR A 207 -2.44 10.11 -15.96
C TYR A 207 -2.09 11.47 -16.57
N TYR A 208 -1.07 12.16 -16.04
CA TYR A 208 -0.60 13.43 -16.60
C TYR A 208 -0.24 13.28 -18.08
N LEU A 209 0.53 12.24 -18.43
CA LEU A 209 0.89 11.95 -19.82
C LEU A 209 -0.34 11.57 -20.64
N ALA A 210 -1.19 10.66 -20.14
CA ALA A 210 -2.40 10.23 -20.83
C ALA A 210 -3.37 11.38 -21.14
N ASN A 211 -3.39 12.42 -20.30
CA ASN A 211 -4.24 13.60 -20.45
C ASN A 211 -3.57 14.77 -21.21
N GLY A 212 -2.58 14.48 -22.05
CA GLY A 212 -1.93 15.46 -22.93
C GLY A 212 -0.80 16.27 -22.28
N GLY A 213 -0.37 15.90 -21.07
CA GLY A 213 0.82 16.44 -20.44
C GLY A 213 2.08 16.14 -21.26
N GLN A 214 3.02 17.09 -21.29
CA GLN A 214 4.28 16.95 -22.03
C GLN A 214 5.43 16.61 -21.09
N ILE A 215 6.39 15.83 -21.57
CA ILE A 215 7.61 15.49 -20.80
C ILE A 215 8.35 16.75 -20.34
N SER A 216 8.37 17.81 -21.14
CA SER A 216 8.95 19.12 -20.77
C SER A 216 8.30 19.76 -19.53
N GLY A 217 7.01 19.47 -19.27
CA GLY A 217 6.29 19.92 -18.09
C GLY A 217 6.40 18.97 -16.88
N MET A 218 7.01 17.79 -17.05
CA MET A 218 7.04 16.75 -16.03
C MET A 218 7.76 17.19 -14.75
N VAL A 219 8.86 17.93 -14.86
CA VAL A 219 9.62 18.43 -13.70
C VAL A 219 8.75 19.31 -12.81
N LEU A 220 7.98 20.24 -13.41
CA LEU A 220 7.06 21.09 -12.66
C LEU A 220 5.88 20.30 -12.08
N PHE A 221 5.41 19.28 -12.79
CA PHE A 221 4.34 18.42 -12.29
C PHE A 221 4.80 17.54 -11.12
N ILE A 222 6.00 16.96 -11.19
CA ILE A 222 6.64 16.24 -10.06
C ILE A 222 6.71 17.15 -8.83
N TYR A 223 7.13 18.40 -8.98
CA TYR A 223 7.17 19.36 -7.88
C TYR A 223 5.78 19.58 -7.24
N LYS A 224 4.71 19.68 -8.05
CA LYS A 224 3.33 19.78 -7.55
C LYS A 224 2.90 18.54 -6.77
N VAL A 225 3.20 17.34 -7.30
CA VAL A 225 2.87 16.06 -6.65
C VAL A 225 3.58 15.95 -5.30
N VAL A 226 4.89 16.24 -5.25
CA VAL A 226 5.66 16.18 -3.98
C VAL A 226 5.13 17.21 -2.98
N ASN A 227 4.82 18.44 -3.40
CA ASN A 227 4.26 19.45 -2.49
C ASN A 227 2.92 19.04 -1.88
N GLN A 228 2.00 18.48 -2.69
CA GLN A 228 0.72 18.01 -2.18
C GLN A 228 0.88 16.78 -1.28
N LEU A 229 1.81 15.88 -1.63
CA LEU A 229 2.17 14.74 -0.77
C LEU A 229 2.67 15.24 0.60
N VAL A 230 3.56 16.24 0.63
CA VAL A 230 4.05 16.86 1.87
C VAL A 230 2.90 17.49 2.68
N ALA A 231 1.95 18.15 2.03
CA ALA A 231 0.76 18.68 2.70
C ALA A 231 -0.07 17.56 3.35
N ASN A 232 -0.24 16.44 2.65
CA ASN A 232 -0.93 15.24 3.15
C ASN A 232 -0.19 14.62 4.36
N LEU A 233 1.15 14.53 4.30
CA LEU A 233 1.98 14.06 5.43
C LEU A 233 1.83 14.98 6.65
N LYS A 234 1.86 16.31 6.46
CA LYS A 234 1.61 17.28 7.54
C LYS A 234 0.22 17.12 8.16
N ARG A 235 -0.81 16.86 7.35
CA ARG A 235 -2.18 16.61 7.84
C ARG A 235 -2.26 15.35 8.68
N LEU A 236 -1.68 14.23 8.24
CA LEU A 236 -1.64 13.00 9.02
C LEU A 236 -0.98 13.20 10.39
N HIS A 237 0.13 13.95 10.42
CA HIS A 237 0.82 14.29 11.67
C HIS A 237 -0.06 15.18 12.58
N ALA A 238 -0.76 16.17 12.01
CA ALA A 238 -1.67 17.04 12.75
C ALA A 238 -2.88 16.27 13.32
N LEU A 239 -3.31 15.19 12.67
CA LEU A 239 -4.34 14.26 13.15
C LEU A 239 -3.85 13.30 14.26
N GLY A 240 -2.58 13.43 14.67
CA GLY A 240 -2.01 12.75 15.83
C GLY A 240 -1.19 11.49 15.51
N VAL A 241 -1.03 11.12 14.23
CA VAL A 241 -0.13 10.03 13.83
C VAL A 241 1.31 10.44 14.05
N ARG A 242 2.07 9.67 14.84
CA ARG A 242 3.46 10.01 15.23
C ARG A 242 4.54 9.31 14.41
N LYS A 243 4.21 8.25 13.70
CA LYS A 243 5.11 7.58 12.75
C LYS A 243 4.43 7.49 11.39
N ILE A 244 5.04 8.12 10.39
CA ILE A 244 4.49 8.18 9.03
C ILE A 244 5.54 7.64 8.07
N ALA A 245 5.31 6.41 7.60
CA ALA A 245 6.10 5.76 6.57
C ALA A 245 5.58 6.18 5.19
N VAL A 246 6.39 6.92 4.43
CA VAL A 246 6.07 7.32 3.05
C VAL A 246 6.95 6.56 2.08
N ALA A 247 6.34 5.83 1.15
CA ALA A 247 7.07 5.11 0.14
C ALA A 247 7.65 6.06 -0.91
N ALA A 248 8.96 5.96 -1.14
CA ALA A 248 9.57 6.49 -2.36
C ALA A 248 9.02 5.76 -3.59
N LEU A 249 9.04 6.40 -4.75
CA LEU A 249 8.68 5.73 -5.99
C LEU A 249 9.66 4.60 -6.28
N GLN A 250 9.11 3.44 -6.63
CA GLN A 250 9.82 2.36 -7.29
C GLN A 250 10.37 2.82 -8.66
N PRO A 251 11.35 2.13 -9.28
CA PRO A 251 11.88 2.52 -10.57
C PRO A 251 10.83 2.30 -11.68
N LEU A 252 10.01 3.33 -11.95
CA LEU A 252 8.90 3.26 -12.92
C LEU A 252 9.36 2.81 -14.30
N GLY A 253 10.57 3.20 -14.71
CA GLY A 253 11.17 2.79 -15.98
C GLY A 253 11.45 1.29 -16.09
N CYS A 254 11.44 0.55 -14.97
CA CYS A 254 11.62 -0.90 -14.93
C CYS A 254 10.31 -1.69 -14.85
N LEU A 255 9.15 -1.03 -14.73
CA LEU A 255 7.86 -1.72 -14.70
C LEU A 255 7.58 -2.41 -16.05
N PRO A 256 6.94 -3.60 -16.07
CA PRO A 256 6.72 -4.31 -17.33
C PRO A 256 5.90 -3.53 -18.36
N GLN A 257 5.03 -2.60 -17.94
CA GLN A 257 4.33 -1.71 -18.87
C GLN A 257 5.31 -0.87 -19.72
N VAL A 258 6.43 -0.44 -19.14
CA VAL A 258 7.49 0.31 -19.84
C VAL A 258 8.42 -0.64 -20.59
N THR A 259 8.91 -1.68 -19.93
CA THR A 259 9.95 -2.58 -20.48
C THR A 259 9.40 -3.54 -21.53
N SER A 260 8.09 -3.66 -21.69
CA SER A 260 7.46 -4.39 -22.81
C SER A 260 7.98 -3.93 -24.17
N THR A 261 8.30 -2.63 -24.32
CA THR A 261 8.88 -2.04 -25.54
C THR A 261 10.27 -2.59 -25.88
N THR A 262 11.00 -3.08 -24.88
CA THR A 262 12.32 -3.71 -25.01
C THR A 262 12.24 -5.22 -24.78
N LYS A 263 11.05 -5.83 -24.91
CA LYS A 263 10.80 -7.25 -24.64
C LYS A 263 11.27 -7.67 -23.23
N PHE A 264 11.08 -6.79 -22.25
CA PHE A 264 11.45 -6.97 -20.85
C PHE A 264 12.96 -7.10 -20.61
N GLN A 265 13.79 -6.52 -21.49
CA GLN A 265 15.26 -6.64 -21.40
C GLN A 265 15.93 -5.46 -20.72
N SER A 266 15.33 -4.26 -20.74
CA SER A 266 15.97 -3.07 -20.18
C SER A 266 14.96 -2.06 -19.65
N CYS A 267 15.34 -1.41 -18.55
CA CYS A 267 14.61 -0.28 -17.99
C CYS A 267 14.79 0.99 -18.84
N SER A 268 13.76 1.83 -18.87
CA SER A 268 13.84 3.21 -19.36
C SER A 268 14.66 4.06 -18.39
N GLN A 269 15.83 4.53 -18.82
CA GLN A 269 16.68 5.40 -18.00
C GLN A 269 16.11 6.80 -17.85
N ASP A 270 15.47 7.33 -18.91
CA ASP A 270 14.84 8.65 -18.89
C ASP A 270 13.72 8.72 -17.83
N ASP A 271 12.88 7.70 -17.76
CA ASP A 271 11.81 7.63 -16.73
C ASP A 271 12.43 7.51 -15.33
N ASN A 272 13.49 6.71 -15.19
CA ASN A 272 14.18 6.54 -13.91
C ASN A 272 14.93 7.79 -13.45
N VAL A 273 15.35 8.69 -14.35
CA VAL A 273 15.90 10.02 -13.99
C VAL A 273 14.81 10.88 -13.35
N LEU A 274 13.60 10.88 -13.90
CA LEU A 274 12.45 11.61 -13.34
C LEU A 274 12.02 11.03 -11.99
N VAL A 275 12.05 9.70 -11.84
CA VAL A 275 11.79 9.03 -10.55
C VAL A 275 12.82 9.43 -9.50
N LYS A 276 14.12 9.41 -9.84
CA LYS A 276 15.18 9.86 -8.92
C LYS A 276 15.00 11.33 -8.52
N TYR A 277 14.57 12.17 -9.45
CA TYR A 277 14.25 13.57 -9.17
C TYR A 277 13.09 13.70 -8.16
N HIS A 278 11.99 12.96 -8.36
CA HIS A 278 10.90 12.89 -7.37
C HIS A 278 11.40 12.46 -6.00
N ASN A 279 12.12 11.33 -5.92
CA ASN A 279 12.56 10.75 -4.66
C ASN A 279 13.54 11.67 -3.93
N SER A 280 14.40 12.41 -4.66
CA SER A 280 15.28 13.43 -4.08
C SER A 280 14.49 14.59 -3.48
N LEU A 281 13.47 15.11 -4.18
CA LEU A 281 12.60 16.16 -3.64
C LEU A 281 11.83 15.69 -2.40
N LEU A 282 11.33 14.45 -2.43
CA LEU A 282 10.62 13.85 -1.29
C LEU A 282 11.55 13.68 -0.09
N GLN A 283 12.76 13.16 -0.28
CA GLN A 283 13.75 13.00 0.79
C GLN A 283 14.07 14.36 1.44
N HIS A 284 14.36 15.39 0.64
CA HIS A 284 14.61 16.73 1.17
C HIS A 284 13.42 17.29 1.95
N ALA A 285 12.19 17.01 1.50
CA ALA A 285 11.00 17.43 2.22
C ALA A 285 10.82 16.66 3.53
N VAL A 286 11.08 15.35 3.56
CA VAL A 286 11.05 14.51 4.76
C VAL A 286 12.10 14.98 5.78
N ASP A 287 13.32 15.26 5.34
CA ASP A 287 14.39 15.79 6.21
C ASP A 287 13.96 17.11 6.85
N LYS A 288 13.38 18.01 6.05
CA LYS A 288 12.83 19.28 6.54
C LYS A 288 11.69 19.07 7.54
N LEU A 289 10.76 18.16 7.26
CA LEU A 289 9.66 17.84 8.17
C LEU A 289 10.17 17.31 9.51
N ASN A 290 11.17 16.43 9.51
CA ASN A 290 11.77 15.90 10.73
C ASN A 290 12.52 16.98 11.52
N ASN A 291 13.18 17.94 10.85
CA ASN A 291 13.78 19.10 11.51
C ASN A 291 12.75 20.06 12.13
N GLU A 292 11.55 20.15 11.54
CA GLU A 292 10.43 20.97 12.05
C GLU A 292 9.60 20.26 13.13
N THR A 293 9.81 18.95 13.33
CA THR A 293 9.01 18.12 14.25
C THR A 293 9.92 17.35 15.21
N SER A 294 9.73 16.03 15.35
CA SER A 294 10.63 15.17 16.10
C SER A 294 11.43 14.31 15.13
N PRO A 295 12.72 14.01 15.43
CA PRO A 295 13.50 13.08 14.62
C PRO A 295 12.74 11.77 14.37
N SER A 296 12.86 11.24 13.16
CA SER A 296 12.23 9.97 12.74
C SER A 296 10.69 9.94 12.85
N THR A 297 10.01 11.10 12.79
CA THR A 297 8.54 11.16 12.67
C THR A 297 8.10 10.68 11.28
N PHE A 298 8.79 11.16 10.25
CA PHE A 298 8.57 10.80 8.85
C PHE A 298 9.72 9.90 8.40
N VAL A 299 9.37 8.70 7.91
CA VAL A 299 10.35 7.70 7.46
C VAL A 299 10.10 7.43 5.98
N MET A 300 11.12 7.65 5.15
CA MET A 300 11.03 7.32 3.73
C MET A 300 11.36 5.85 3.53
N ILE A 301 10.46 5.13 2.85
CA ILE A 301 10.67 3.72 2.49
C ILE A 301 11.28 3.64 1.10
N ASP A 302 12.52 3.17 1.00
CA ASP A 302 13.29 3.18 -0.25
C ASP A 302 12.92 2.02 -1.18
N LEU A 303 11.71 2.08 -1.75
CA LEU A 303 11.26 1.13 -2.76
C LEU A 303 12.11 1.20 -4.03
N TYR A 304 12.73 2.35 -4.33
CA TYR A 304 13.58 2.49 -5.52
C TYR A 304 14.74 1.51 -5.46
N SER A 305 15.56 1.60 -4.41
CA SER A 305 16.74 0.77 -4.24
C SER A 305 16.36 -0.70 -4.02
N ALA A 306 15.27 -0.96 -3.29
CA ALA A 306 14.79 -2.32 -3.06
C ALA A 306 14.40 -3.01 -4.38
N PHE A 307 13.57 -2.37 -5.21
CA PHE A 307 13.20 -2.92 -6.51
C PHE A 307 14.40 -3.03 -7.45
N HIS A 308 15.21 -1.97 -7.55
CA HIS A 308 16.34 -1.93 -8.48
C HIS A 308 17.37 -3.01 -8.18
N SER A 309 17.72 -3.22 -6.90
CA SER A 309 18.67 -4.27 -6.50
C SER A 309 18.18 -5.67 -6.85
N ILE A 310 16.89 -5.95 -6.66
CA ILE A 310 16.27 -7.23 -7.04
C ILE A 310 16.27 -7.38 -8.56
N ILE A 311 15.85 -6.36 -9.30
CA ILE A 311 15.73 -6.44 -10.76
C ILE A 311 17.10 -6.67 -11.43
N VAL A 312 18.17 -6.05 -10.91
CA VAL A 312 19.52 -6.15 -11.50
C VAL A 312 20.25 -7.41 -11.05
N ASN A 313 20.08 -7.85 -9.81
CA ASN A 313 20.93 -8.90 -9.22
C ASN A 313 20.20 -10.22 -8.89
N SER A 314 18.91 -10.36 -9.20
CA SER A 314 18.15 -11.54 -8.77
C SER A 314 18.63 -12.83 -9.43
N THR A 315 18.96 -13.81 -8.59
CA THR A 315 19.14 -15.21 -8.99
C THR A 315 17.85 -16.01 -8.87
N THR A 316 16.89 -15.54 -8.05
CA THR A 316 15.58 -16.16 -7.83
C THR A 316 14.64 -15.94 -9.01
N PHE A 317 14.59 -14.72 -9.53
CA PHE A 317 13.70 -14.31 -10.61
C PHE A 317 14.50 -14.28 -11.93
N LYS A 318 14.37 -15.32 -12.76
CA LYS A 318 15.18 -15.44 -14.01
C LYS A 318 14.96 -14.28 -14.99
N ASN A 319 13.74 -13.75 -15.05
CA ASN A 319 13.39 -12.58 -15.87
C ASN A 319 12.58 -11.61 -15.00
N PRO A 320 13.21 -10.84 -14.11
CA PRO A 320 12.50 -10.05 -13.10
C PRO A 320 11.50 -9.04 -13.70
N MET A 321 11.77 -8.52 -14.89
CA MET A 321 10.91 -7.57 -15.58
C MET A 321 9.78 -8.22 -16.40
N LYS A 322 9.77 -9.55 -16.56
CA LYS A 322 8.69 -10.26 -17.26
C LYS A 322 7.56 -10.56 -16.27
N PRO A 323 6.32 -10.14 -16.57
CA PRO A 323 5.19 -10.37 -15.69
C PRO A 323 4.68 -11.81 -15.80
N CYS A 324 4.10 -12.33 -14.72
CA CYS A 324 3.48 -13.66 -14.70
C CYS A 324 2.14 -13.68 -15.47
N CYS A 325 1.33 -12.63 -15.35
CA CYS A 325 -0.01 -12.52 -15.91
C CYS A 325 -0.10 -11.37 -16.92
N THR A 326 -0.46 -11.71 -18.16
CA THR A 326 -0.59 -10.73 -19.26
C THR A 326 -1.82 -11.01 -20.09
N GLY A 327 -2.41 -9.98 -20.69
CA GLY A 327 -3.42 -10.19 -21.72
C GLY A 327 -2.86 -10.96 -22.93
N VAL A 328 -3.73 -11.68 -23.63
CA VAL A 328 -3.35 -12.38 -24.89
C VAL A 328 -3.00 -11.42 -26.03
N SER A 329 -3.33 -10.14 -25.87
CA SER A 329 -2.89 -9.04 -26.73
C SER A 329 -2.89 -7.73 -25.93
N SER A 330 -2.38 -6.64 -26.50
CA SER A 330 -2.40 -5.30 -25.90
C SER A 330 -3.81 -4.76 -25.59
N LYS A 331 -4.86 -5.36 -26.14
CA LYS A 331 -6.26 -4.99 -25.87
C LYS A 331 -6.78 -5.54 -24.54
N TYR A 332 -6.11 -6.54 -23.98
CA TYR A 332 -6.55 -7.25 -22.79
C TYR A 332 -5.51 -7.09 -21.67
N LEU A 333 -6.01 -7.13 -20.45
CA LEU A 333 -5.21 -7.11 -19.22
C LEU A 333 -5.40 -8.43 -18.47
N CYS A 334 -4.54 -8.66 -17.47
CA CYS A 334 -4.73 -9.76 -16.53
C CYS A 334 -6.16 -9.73 -15.94
N GLY A 335 -6.82 -10.89 -15.91
CA GLY A 335 -8.19 -11.04 -15.40
C GLY A 335 -9.31 -10.60 -16.35
N ASN A 336 -9.01 -10.21 -17.60
CA ASN A 336 -10.06 -9.96 -18.60
C ASN A 336 -10.67 -11.25 -19.15
N VAL A 337 -11.98 -11.19 -19.43
CA VAL A 337 -12.72 -12.25 -20.12
C VAL A 337 -13.49 -11.65 -21.29
N ASP A 338 -13.74 -12.45 -22.32
CA ASP A 338 -14.62 -12.05 -23.43
C ASP A 338 -16.11 -12.20 -23.06
N ALA A 339 -17.00 -11.90 -24.02
CA ALA A 339 -18.45 -12.00 -23.83
C ALA A 339 -18.94 -13.42 -23.52
N ASN A 340 -18.16 -14.46 -23.83
CA ASN A 340 -18.46 -15.86 -23.56
C ASN A 340 -17.80 -16.36 -22.26
N GLY A 341 -17.11 -15.49 -21.53
CA GLY A 341 -16.36 -15.85 -20.32
C GLY A 341 -15.01 -16.53 -20.59
N MET A 342 -14.52 -16.54 -21.83
CA MET A 342 -13.21 -17.07 -22.15
C MET A 342 -12.13 -16.15 -21.59
N LYS A 343 -11.10 -16.74 -20.96
CA LYS A 343 -9.95 -15.99 -20.42
C LYS A 343 -9.18 -15.34 -21.57
N MET A 344 -9.01 -14.02 -21.49
CA MET A 344 -8.24 -13.23 -22.47
C MET A 344 -6.87 -12.85 -21.92
N TYR A 345 -6.30 -13.71 -21.08
CA TYR A 345 -4.99 -13.55 -20.47
C TYR A 345 -4.28 -14.90 -20.34
N THR A 346 -2.96 -14.85 -20.26
CA THR A 346 -2.09 -15.96 -19.89
C THR A 346 -1.56 -15.73 -18.48
N VAL A 347 -1.31 -16.82 -17.75
CA VAL A 347 -0.67 -16.82 -16.43
C VAL A 347 0.53 -17.77 -16.51
N CYS A 348 1.64 -17.42 -15.86
CA CYS A 348 2.79 -18.29 -15.71
C CYS A 348 2.44 -19.52 -14.85
N ASP A 349 3.24 -20.58 -14.97
CA ASP A 349 3.00 -21.83 -14.23
C ASP A 349 3.23 -21.67 -12.72
N ASP A 350 4.22 -20.85 -12.33
CA ASP A 350 4.60 -20.61 -10.95
C ASP A 350 4.83 -19.10 -10.68
N PRO A 351 3.89 -18.41 -10.00
CA PRO A 351 4.06 -17.02 -9.62
C PRO A 351 5.27 -16.75 -8.71
N SER A 352 5.75 -17.74 -7.95
CA SER A 352 6.87 -17.57 -7.02
C SER A 352 8.21 -17.35 -7.74
N THR A 353 8.31 -17.71 -9.02
CA THR A 353 9.51 -17.49 -9.85
C THR A 353 9.48 -16.17 -10.62
N HIS A 354 8.44 -15.35 -10.45
CA HIS A 354 8.27 -14.07 -11.13
C HIS A 354 8.24 -12.93 -10.13
N PHE A 355 8.92 -11.83 -10.43
CA PHE A 355 8.90 -10.65 -9.56
C PHE A 355 7.62 -9.82 -9.77
N PHE A 356 7.21 -9.62 -11.02
CA PHE A 356 5.96 -8.93 -11.35
C PHE A 356 4.80 -9.90 -11.61
N TRP A 357 3.66 -9.60 -11.01
CA TRP A 357 2.40 -10.29 -11.24
C TRP A 357 1.79 -9.86 -12.57
N ASP A 358 1.50 -8.57 -12.73
CA ASP A 358 0.99 -8.00 -13.97
C ASP A 358 1.94 -6.91 -14.48
N THR A 359 1.46 -6.03 -15.37
CA THR A 359 2.32 -5.02 -16.00
C THR A 359 2.82 -3.91 -15.05
N VAL A 360 2.34 -3.89 -13.80
CA VAL A 360 2.64 -2.85 -12.81
C VAL A 360 3.02 -3.45 -11.47
N HIS A 361 2.28 -4.48 -11.02
CA HIS A 361 2.31 -4.90 -9.62
C HIS A 361 3.23 -6.11 -9.38
N PRO A 362 3.97 -6.16 -8.26
CA PRO A 362 4.70 -7.36 -7.86
C PRO A 362 3.80 -8.56 -7.56
N THR A 363 4.35 -9.77 -7.71
CA THR A 363 3.77 -10.98 -7.12
C THR A 363 3.90 -10.94 -5.60
N GLN A 364 3.25 -11.86 -4.89
CA GLN A 364 3.50 -12.04 -3.46
C GLN A 364 4.99 -12.31 -3.21
N ALA A 365 5.63 -13.18 -4.00
CA ALA A 365 7.06 -13.45 -3.88
C ALA A 365 7.91 -12.21 -4.17
N GLY A 366 7.50 -11.37 -5.12
CA GLY A 366 8.11 -10.08 -5.39
C GLY A 366 8.01 -9.12 -4.21
N TRP A 367 6.83 -9.02 -3.60
CA TRP A 367 6.62 -8.22 -2.39
C TRP A 367 7.44 -8.74 -1.20
N GLU A 368 7.50 -10.05 -0.99
CA GLU A 368 8.32 -10.68 0.05
C GLU A 368 9.83 -10.42 -0.16
N ALA A 369 10.29 -10.42 -1.41
CA ALA A 369 11.67 -10.05 -1.74
C ALA A 369 11.95 -8.56 -1.46
N VAL A 370 11.04 -7.66 -1.85
CA VAL A 370 11.13 -6.22 -1.54
C VAL A 370 11.20 -6.00 -0.03
N TYR A 371 10.27 -6.62 0.71
CA TYR A 371 10.22 -6.56 2.16
C TYR A 371 11.53 -7.02 2.80
N SER A 372 12.09 -8.14 2.32
CA SER A 372 13.37 -8.67 2.83
C SER A 372 14.53 -7.70 2.60
N THR A 373 14.57 -7.04 1.44
CA THR A 373 15.59 -6.03 1.13
C THR A 373 15.44 -4.75 1.96
N LEU A 374 14.20 -4.39 2.35
CA LEU A 374 13.92 -3.20 3.14
C LEU A 374 14.28 -3.31 4.62
N GLY A 375 14.62 -4.50 5.16
CA GLY A 375 14.77 -4.76 6.61
C GLY A 375 15.33 -3.58 7.43
N PRO A 376 16.58 -3.14 7.18
CA PRO A 376 17.18 -2.02 7.91
C PRO A 376 16.47 -0.67 7.76
N ASN A 377 15.79 -0.44 6.63
CA ASN A 377 14.99 0.77 6.39
C ASN A 377 13.66 0.73 7.17
N LEU A 378 13.05 -0.45 7.36
CA LEU A 378 11.85 -0.60 8.19
C LEU A 378 12.13 -0.42 9.68
N ASP A 379 13.33 -0.76 10.15
CA ASP A 379 13.73 -0.57 11.54
C ASP A 379 13.71 0.90 11.97
N GLN A 380 13.89 1.83 11.02
CA GLN A 380 13.74 3.27 11.27
C GLN A 380 12.33 3.68 11.69
N ILE A 381 11.31 2.85 11.44
CA ILE A 381 9.94 3.11 11.91
C ILE A 381 9.80 2.80 13.40
N ARG A 382 10.65 1.91 13.94
CA ARG A 382 10.65 1.48 15.34
C ARG A 382 11.54 2.34 16.25
N VAL A 383 12.34 3.22 15.68
CA VAL A 383 13.12 4.26 16.37
C VAL A 383 12.37 5.56 16.20
#